data_AF-A0A1H8JT48-F1
#
_entry.id   AF-A0A1H8JT48-F1
#
_cell.length_a   1.000
_cell.length_b   1.000
_cell.length_c   1.000
_cell.angle_alpha   90.00
_cell.angle_beta   90.00
_cell.angle_gamma   90.00
#
_symmetry.space_group_name_H-M   'P 1'
#
loop_
_entity.id
_entity.type
_entity.pdbx_description
1 polymer ?
#
loop_
_entity_poly.entity_id
_entity_poly.type
_entity_poly.pdbx_seq_one_letter_code
_entity_poly.pdbx_strand_id
1 'polypeptide(L)'
;MKKFLTSFYTRLAVGLLFVCALPAFLLPHWNPLALPAGLMQEVSMAAVALAFVASMLSMQRFDWFPGRRSIFAGITIVLGWYGVLAGLLMATRLPYSLTYLTAGLCLTLLFMLLQSTWMRHGQVPRMGYVPLGRASRLDLIKDVEWVRLDEPALPNGGQRLDAIVADLHAPALTNAWQKFLADCTLQHMPVYNIRQVEEALTGRVKIHHMYENTLGSLLPNPTYMAIKYVLEVALILLSLPIVLPCIDPLNSCTGVIVEGNDDEYPDGRRYQALDGQA
;
A
#
# COMPACT_ATOMS: atom_id res chain seq x y z
N MET A 1 -14.23 -27.43 3.66
CA MET A 1 -15.10 -26.23 3.53
C MET A 1 -14.38 -24.91 3.79
N LYS A 2 -13.60 -24.72 4.88
CA LYS A 2 -12.89 -23.45 5.16
C LYS A 2 -11.98 -22.95 4.02
N LYS A 3 -11.21 -23.85 3.36
CA LYS A 3 -10.35 -23.49 2.21
C LYS A 3 -11.10 -22.99 0.97
N PHE A 4 -12.34 -23.45 0.77
CA PHE A 4 -13.15 -23.05 -0.39
C PHE A 4 -13.70 -21.63 -0.20
N LEU A 5 -14.16 -21.27 1.00
CA LEU A 5 -14.59 -19.90 1.30
C LEU A 5 -13.43 -18.88 1.31
N THR A 6 -12.21 -19.30 1.62
CA THR A 6 -11.02 -18.42 1.61
C THR A 6 -10.42 -18.22 0.22
N SER A 7 -10.91 -18.92 -0.80
CA SER A 7 -10.41 -18.76 -2.17
C SER A 7 -10.69 -17.33 -2.67
N PHE A 8 -9.79 -16.80 -3.49
CA PHE A 8 -9.97 -15.47 -4.05
C PHE A 8 -11.24 -15.36 -4.90
N TYR A 9 -11.47 -16.36 -5.75
CA TYR A 9 -12.60 -16.36 -6.67
C TYR A 9 -13.95 -16.38 -5.95
N THR A 10 -14.07 -17.11 -4.84
CA THR A 10 -15.29 -17.14 -4.04
C THR A 10 -15.53 -15.81 -3.35
N ARG A 11 -14.49 -15.17 -2.83
CA ARG A 11 -14.60 -13.84 -2.22
C ARG A 11 -15.00 -12.79 -3.26
N LEU A 12 -14.46 -12.86 -4.48
CA LEU A 12 -14.81 -11.96 -5.56
C LEU A 12 -16.27 -12.16 -6.00
N ALA A 13 -16.71 -13.40 -6.18
CA ALA A 13 -18.10 -13.70 -6.57
C ALA A 13 -19.11 -13.28 -5.49
N VAL A 14 -18.84 -13.60 -4.21
CA VAL A 14 -19.72 -13.22 -3.09
C VAL A 14 -19.73 -11.71 -2.90
N GLY A 15 -18.57 -11.05 -3.00
CA GLY A 15 -18.46 -9.60 -2.87
C GLY A 15 -19.17 -8.88 -4.00
N LEU A 16 -19.06 -9.34 -5.24
CA LEU A 16 -19.73 -8.74 -6.39
C LEU A 16 -21.26 -8.92 -6.29
N LEU A 17 -21.73 -10.10 -5.87
CA LEU A 17 -23.15 -10.32 -5.60
C LEU A 17 -23.65 -9.41 -4.47
N PHE A 18 -22.91 -9.31 -3.37
CA PHE A 18 -23.26 -8.44 -2.25
C PHE A 18 -23.31 -6.97 -2.68
N VAL A 19 -22.26 -6.48 -3.33
CA VAL A 19 -22.11 -5.09 -3.72
C VAL A 19 -23.11 -4.66 -4.81
N CYS A 20 -23.49 -5.55 -5.72
CA CYS A 20 -24.46 -5.22 -6.77
C CYS A 20 -25.91 -5.48 -6.34
N ALA A 21 -26.19 -6.53 -5.56
CA ALA A 21 -27.57 -6.90 -5.20
C ALA A 21 -28.14 -6.03 -4.07
N LEU A 22 -27.33 -5.63 -3.08
CA LEU A 22 -27.82 -4.86 -1.94
C LEU A 22 -28.25 -3.43 -2.27
N PRO A 23 -27.48 -2.61 -3.02
CA PRO A 23 -27.91 -1.26 -3.36
C PRO A 23 -29.16 -1.28 -4.20
N ALA A 24 -29.25 -2.28 -5.07
CA ALA A 24 -30.42 -2.49 -5.88
C ALA A 24 -31.61 -2.83 -4.95
N PHE A 25 -31.48 -3.76 -3.98
CA PHE A 25 -32.58 -4.12 -3.06
C PHE A 25 -32.97 -3.03 -2.05
N LEU A 26 -32.00 -2.24 -1.57
CA LEU A 26 -32.20 -1.22 -0.53
C LEU A 26 -32.74 0.11 -1.07
N LEU A 27 -32.49 0.44 -2.33
CA LEU A 27 -32.91 1.72 -2.89
C LEU A 27 -34.37 1.61 -3.37
N PRO A 28 -35.31 2.42 -2.81
CA PRO A 28 -36.74 2.35 -3.12
C PRO A 28 -37.11 2.63 -4.59
N HIS A 29 -36.14 3.04 -5.41
CA HIS A 29 -36.30 3.31 -6.84
C HIS A 29 -36.09 2.03 -7.68
N TRP A 30 -35.77 0.88 -7.07
CA TRP A 30 -35.83 -0.40 -7.77
C TRP A 30 -37.28 -0.89 -7.80
N ASN A 31 -38.01 -0.47 -8.82
CA ASN A 31 -39.29 -1.08 -9.13
C ASN A 31 -39.04 -2.10 -10.26
N PRO A 32 -39.04 -3.43 -9.98
CA PRO A 32 -38.79 -4.45 -11.00
C PRO A 32 -39.87 -4.48 -12.10
N LEU A 33 -40.99 -3.78 -11.91
CA LEU A 33 -42.06 -3.63 -12.88
C LEU A 33 -41.94 -2.35 -13.72
N ALA A 34 -40.98 -1.46 -13.41
CA ALA A 34 -40.68 -0.29 -14.22
C ALA A 34 -39.53 -0.60 -15.17
N LEU A 35 -39.85 -1.22 -16.30
CA LEU A 35 -38.94 -1.24 -17.46
C LEU A 35 -39.06 0.08 -18.22
N PRO A 36 -37.95 0.73 -18.62
CA PRO A 36 -36.56 0.40 -18.33
C PRO A 36 -36.06 1.22 -17.13
N ALA A 37 -35.39 0.57 -16.18
CA ALA A 37 -34.38 1.22 -15.37
C ALA A 37 -33.44 1.98 -16.32
N GLY A 38 -33.48 3.31 -16.34
CA GLY A 38 -32.80 4.11 -17.37
C GLY A 38 -31.30 3.82 -17.44
N LEU A 39 -30.69 4.14 -18.59
CA LEU A 39 -29.24 4.03 -18.86
C LEU A 39 -28.34 4.45 -17.68
N MET A 40 -28.83 5.37 -16.83
CA MET A 40 -28.17 5.81 -15.60
C MET A 40 -27.87 4.69 -14.60
N GLN A 41 -28.83 3.78 -14.38
CA GLN A 41 -28.69 2.71 -13.39
C GLN A 41 -27.73 1.63 -13.90
N GLU A 42 -27.83 1.25 -15.17
CA GLU A 42 -26.95 0.27 -15.80
C GLU A 42 -25.48 0.75 -15.78
N VAL A 43 -25.25 2.00 -16.19
CA VAL A 43 -23.90 2.60 -16.15
C VAL A 43 -23.36 2.65 -14.73
N SER A 44 -24.19 3.02 -13.74
CA SER A 44 -23.76 3.11 -12.34
C SER A 44 -23.44 1.74 -11.75
N MET A 45 -24.23 0.71 -12.04
CA MET A 45 -23.97 -0.66 -11.60
C MET A 45 -22.70 -1.22 -12.23
N ALA A 46 -22.50 -1.00 -13.54
CA ALA A 46 -21.29 -1.41 -14.24
C ALA A 46 -20.05 -0.72 -13.65
N ALA A 47 -20.13 0.58 -13.36
CA ALA A 47 -19.05 1.33 -12.74
C ALA A 47 -18.71 0.81 -11.33
N VAL A 48 -19.71 0.57 -10.49
CA VAL A 48 -19.52 0.03 -9.13
C VAL A 48 -18.89 -1.38 -9.17
N ALA A 49 -19.37 -2.25 -10.07
CA ALA A 49 -18.82 -3.59 -10.25
C ALA A 49 -17.35 -3.55 -10.70
N LEU A 50 -17.04 -2.68 -11.68
CA LEU A 50 -15.68 -2.50 -12.17
C LEU A 50 -14.75 -1.95 -11.07
N ALA A 51 -15.22 -0.97 -10.29
CA ALA A 51 -14.49 -0.39 -9.16
C ALA A 51 -14.14 -1.46 -8.11
N PHE A 52 -15.11 -2.31 -7.79
CA PHE A 52 -14.94 -3.38 -6.83
C PHE A 52 -13.91 -4.41 -7.31
N VAL A 53 -14.04 -4.88 -8.56
CA VAL A 53 -13.10 -5.85 -9.15
C VAL A 53 -11.69 -5.28 -9.20
N ALA A 54 -11.52 -4.04 -9.66
CA ALA A 54 -10.22 -3.38 -9.72
C ALA A 54 -9.58 -3.21 -8.33
N SER A 55 -10.37 -2.80 -7.33
CA SER A 55 -9.94 -2.70 -5.93
C SER A 55 -9.48 -4.04 -5.39
N MET A 56 -10.24 -5.10 -5.67
CA MET A 56 -9.96 -6.45 -5.18
C MET A 56 -8.72 -7.06 -5.83
N LEU A 57 -8.51 -6.86 -7.14
CA LEU A 57 -7.30 -7.26 -7.86
C LEU A 57 -6.05 -6.52 -7.36
N SER A 58 -6.17 -5.21 -7.13
CA SER A 58 -5.08 -4.40 -6.59
C SER A 58 -4.69 -4.87 -5.18
N MET A 59 -5.68 -5.27 -4.38
CA MET A 59 -5.45 -5.75 -3.02
C MET A 59 -4.74 -7.11 -2.99
N GLN A 60 -5.01 -8.00 -3.95
CA GLN A 60 -4.24 -9.25 -4.08
C GLN A 60 -2.75 -9.01 -4.33
N ARG A 61 -2.41 -7.98 -5.10
CA ARG A 61 -1.00 -7.64 -5.38
C ARG A 61 -0.30 -7.09 -4.14
N PHE A 62 -1.03 -6.42 -3.25
CA PHE A 62 -0.50 -5.88 -2.00
C PHE A 62 -0.34 -6.92 -0.88
N ASP A 63 -1.07 -8.04 -0.94
CA ASP A 63 -0.98 -9.12 0.06
C ASP A 63 0.40 -9.85 0.07
N TRP A 64 1.33 -9.49 -0.82
CA TRP A 64 2.66 -10.10 -0.95
C TRP A 64 3.66 -9.70 0.16
N PHE A 65 3.29 -8.77 1.05
CA PHE A 65 4.15 -8.34 2.17
C PHE A 65 3.66 -8.91 3.52
N PRO A 66 4.29 -10.00 4.03
CA PRO A 66 3.99 -10.51 5.36
C PRO A 66 4.35 -9.45 6.41
N GLY A 67 3.42 -9.13 7.31
CA GLY A 67 3.68 -8.28 8.49
C GLY A 67 3.05 -6.88 8.48
N ARG A 68 2.52 -6.37 7.35
CA ARG A 68 1.77 -5.09 7.33
C ARG A 68 0.48 -5.19 6.51
N ARG A 69 -0.47 -6.00 6.99
CA ARG A 69 -1.88 -5.91 6.54
C ARG A 69 -2.52 -4.64 7.13
N SER A 70 -2.12 -3.49 6.61
CA SER A 70 -2.68 -2.20 7.01
C SER A 70 -4.08 -2.06 6.43
N ILE A 71 -5.10 -1.99 7.29
CA ILE A 71 -6.49 -1.73 6.89
C ILE A 71 -6.56 -0.41 6.10
N PHE A 72 -5.74 0.57 6.50
CA PHE A 72 -5.64 1.86 5.81
C PHE A 72 -5.21 1.73 4.35
N ALA A 73 -4.29 0.80 4.03
CA ALA A 73 -3.84 0.62 2.66
C ALA A 73 -5.00 0.20 1.74
N GLY A 74 -5.87 -0.70 2.20
CA GLY A 74 -7.01 -1.11 1.38
C GLY A 74 -8.11 -0.05 1.29
N ILE A 75 -8.33 0.75 2.33
CA ILE A 75 -9.25 1.91 2.25
C ILE A 75 -8.75 2.89 1.16
N THR A 76 -7.45 3.20 1.13
CA THR A 76 -6.88 4.09 0.12
C THR A 76 -7.00 3.51 -1.29
N ILE A 77 -6.82 2.19 -1.47
CA ILE A 77 -7.00 1.52 -2.76
C ILE A 77 -8.45 1.64 -3.24
N VAL A 78 -9.43 1.38 -2.38
CA VAL A 78 -10.85 1.48 -2.72
C VAL A 78 -11.21 2.92 -3.09
N LEU A 79 -10.82 3.90 -2.28
CA LEU A 79 -11.03 5.31 -2.58
C LEU A 79 -10.37 5.74 -3.90
N GLY A 80 -9.16 5.25 -4.17
CA GLY A 80 -8.44 5.52 -5.42
C GLY A 80 -9.21 5.04 -6.66
N TRP A 81 -9.67 3.79 -6.67
CA TRP A 81 -10.42 3.24 -7.81
C TRP A 81 -11.79 3.89 -7.99
N TYR A 82 -12.51 4.16 -6.91
CA TYR A 82 -13.78 4.89 -6.98
C TYR A 82 -13.58 6.33 -7.45
N GLY A 83 -12.50 7.00 -7.04
CA GLY A 83 -12.14 8.34 -7.51
C GLY A 83 -11.81 8.37 -9.00
N VAL A 84 -11.01 7.42 -9.48
CA VAL A 84 -10.68 7.29 -10.92
C VAL A 84 -11.94 7.04 -11.75
N LEU A 85 -12.82 6.15 -11.32
CA LEU A 85 -14.06 5.86 -12.04
C LEU A 85 -15.07 7.01 -11.98
N ALA A 86 -15.19 7.69 -10.84
CA ALA A 86 -16.01 8.91 -10.74
C ALA A 86 -15.49 10.00 -11.69
N GLY A 87 -14.17 10.19 -11.76
CA GLY A 87 -13.53 11.11 -12.71
C GLY A 87 -13.80 10.74 -14.16
N LEU A 88 -13.72 9.46 -14.51
CA LEU A 88 -14.03 8.96 -15.85
C LEU A 88 -15.50 9.19 -16.24
N LEU A 89 -16.43 8.91 -15.33
CA LEU A 89 -17.86 9.17 -15.53
C LEU A 89 -18.14 10.66 -15.74
N MET A 90 -17.48 11.52 -14.95
CA MET A 90 -17.61 12.98 -15.08
C MET A 90 -17.02 13.49 -16.40
N ALA A 91 -15.87 12.96 -16.83
CA ALA A 91 -15.22 13.33 -18.09
C ALA A 91 -16.01 12.88 -19.33
N THR A 92 -16.58 11.68 -19.29
CA THR A 92 -17.40 11.11 -20.38
C THR A 92 -18.84 11.64 -20.39
N ARG A 93 -19.22 12.44 -19.38
CA ARG A 93 -20.60 12.93 -19.15
C ARG A 93 -21.65 11.84 -19.24
N LEU A 94 -21.29 10.61 -18.87
CA LEU A 94 -22.26 9.52 -18.81
C LEU A 94 -23.29 9.82 -17.72
N PRO A 95 -24.58 9.55 -17.95
CA PRO A 95 -25.55 9.78 -16.91
C PRO A 95 -25.34 8.72 -15.82
N TYR A 96 -25.09 9.16 -14.58
CA TYR A 96 -24.85 8.28 -13.43
C TYR A 96 -25.66 8.74 -12.23
N SER A 97 -25.88 7.82 -11.29
CA SER A 97 -26.58 8.10 -10.05
C SER A 97 -25.60 8.18 -8.88
N LEU A 98 -25.54 9.35 -8.25
CA LEU A 98 -24.67 9.57 -7.09
C LEU A 98 -25.03 8.63 -5.92
N THR A 99 -26.33 8.33 -5.73
CA THR A 99 -26.79 7.44 -4.65
C THR A 99 -26.31 6.01 -4.84
N TYR A 100 -26.29 5.49 -6.07
CA TYR A 100 -25.74 4.16 -6.36
C TYR A 100 -24.22 4.12 -6.16
N LEU A 101 -23.51 5.16 -6.59
CA LEU A 101 -22.06 5.22 -6.45
C LEU A 101 -21.62 5.31 -4.98
N THR A 102 -22.30 6.13 -4.17
CA THR A 102 -21.99 6.26 -2.73
C THR A 102 -22.40 5.02 -1.95
N ALA A 103 -23.56 4.42 -2.25
CA ALA A 103 -23.97 3.16 -1.63
C ALA A 103 -22.98 2.02 -1.96
N GLY A 104 -22.56 1.90 -3.22
CA GLY A 104 -21.54 0.94 -3.65
C GLY A 104 -20.20 1.15 -2.94
N LEU A 105 -19.74 2.40 -2.80
CA LEU A 105 -18.52 2.73 -2.06
C LEU A 105 -18.61 2.30 -0.59
N CYS A 106 -19.68 2.66 0.12
CA CYS A 106 -19.87 2.26 1.52
C CYS A 106 -19.89 0.73 1.67
N LEU A 107 -20.54 0.04 0.74
CA LEU A 107 -20.71 -1.40 0.79
C LEU A 107 -19.42 -2.16 0.47
N THR A 108 -18.62 -1.65 -0.48
CA THR A 108 -17.28 -2.19 -0.77
C THR A 108 -16.32 -2.00 0.40
N LEU A 109 -16.33 -0.84 1.05
CA LEU A 109 -15.57 -0.60 2.29
C LEU A 109 -16.00 -1.56 3.40
N LEU A 110 -17.32 -1.72 3.62
CA LEU A 110 -17.85 -2.66 4.62
C LEU A 110 -17.43 -4.10 4.33
N PHE A 111 -17.56 -4.55 3.08
CA PHE A 111 -17.14 -5.88 2.66
C PHE A 111 -15.64 -6.09 2.91
N MET A 112 -14.82 -5.10 2.60
CA MET A 112 -13.38 -5.15 2.83
C MET A 112 -13.03 -5.24 4.33
N LEU A 113 -13.71 -4.48 5.18
CA LEU A 113 -13.55 -4.53 6.64
C LEU A 113 -13.92 -5.91 7.18
N LEU A 114 -15.10 -6.43 6.81
CA LEU A 114 -15.57 -7.77 7.21
C LEU A 114 -14.61 -8.87 6.75
N GLN A 115 -14.13 -8.77 5.52
CA GLN A 115 -13.14 -9.70 5.00
C GLN A 115 -11.83 -9.64 5.81
N SER A 116 -11.37 -8.45 6.18
CA SER A 116 -10.13 -8.27 6.94
C SER A 116 -10.21 -8.84 8.35
N THR A 117 -11.35 -8.71 9.04
CA THR A 117 -11.57 -9.24 10.39
C THR A 117 -11.76 -10.75 10.35
N TRP A 118 -12.53 -11.25 9.38
CA TRP A 118 -12.77 -12.69 9.23
C TRP A 118 -11.48 -13.45 8.90
N MET A 119 -10.63 -12.88 8.05
CA MET A 119 -9.35 -13.49 7.67
C MET A 119 -8.32 -13.44 8.80
N ARG A 120 -8.41 -12.48 9.74
CA ARG A 120 -7.57 -12.43 10.94
C ARG A 120 -7.94 -13.54 11.94
N HIS A 121 -9.22 -13.83 12.14
CA HIS A 121 -9.66 -14.85 13.10
C HIS A 121 -9.41 -16.30 12.65
N GLY A 122 -9.10 -16.54 11.37
CA GLY A 122 -9.03 -17.90 10.81
C GLY A 122 -7.64 -18.51 10.68
N GLN A 123 -6.55 -17.75 10.85
CA GLN A 123 -5.19 -18.20 10.54
C GLN A 123 -4.19 -17.72 11.59
N VAL A 124 -4.13 -18.44 12.71
CA VAL A 124 -2.92 -18.41 13.55
C VAL A 124 -1.86 -19.19 12.78
N PRO A 125 -0.76 -18.56 12.34
CA PRO A 125 0.26 -19.26 11.57
C PRO A 125 0.91 -20.33 12.45
N ARG A 126 1.11 -21.53 11.89
CA ARG A 126 1.82 -22.62 12.58
C ARG A 126 3.26 -22.61 12.11
N MET A 127 4.17 -22.19 12.98
CA MET A 127 5.58 -22.04 12.65
C MET A 127 6.43 -23.07 13.39
N GLY A 128 7.27 -23.77 12.64
CA GLY A 128 8.28 -24.63 13.23
C GLY A 128 9.46 -23.77 13.68
N TYR A 129 10.01 -23.99 14.87
CA TYR A 129 11.25 -23.32 15.27
C TYR A 129 12.34 -24.34 15.61
N VAL A 130 13.58 -23.99 15.23
CA VAL A 130 14.77 -24.75 15.57
C VAL A 130 15.25 -24.30 16.95
N PRO A 131 15.35 -25.18 17.98
CA PRO A 131 15.68 -24.81 19.36
C PRO A 131 17.19 -24.54 19.55
N LEU A 132 17.80 -23.78 18.63
CA LEU A 132 19.22 -23.41 18.65
C LEU A 132 19.39 -21.90 18.76
N GLY A 133 20.40 -21.48 19.54
CA GLY A 133 20.74 -20.06 19.71
C GLY A 133 19.58 -19.25 20.28
N ARG A 134 19.30 -18.09 19.67
CA ARG A 134 18.24 -17.18 20.14
C ARG A 134 16.83 -17.75 19.94
N ALA A 135 16.66 -18.71 19.02
CA ALA A 135 15.35 -19.25 18.65
C ALA A 135 14.72 -20.12 19.75
N SER A 136 15.50 -20.51 20.76
CA SER A 136 15.02 -21.20 21.96
C SER A 136 14.02 -20.39 22.81
N ARG A 137 13.92 -19.07 22.62
CA ARG A 137 13.05 -18.18 23.40
C ARG A 137 11.71 -17.88 22.71
N LEU A 138 11.45 -18.45 21.55
CA LEU A 138 10.26 -18.13 20.74
C LEU A 138 8.95 -18.61 21.35
N ASP A 139 8.99 -19.65 22.19
CA ASP A 139 7.82 -20.17 22.91
C ASP A 139 7.09 -19.11 23.77
N LEU A 140 7.74 -17.98 24.07
CA LEU A 140 7.16 -16.90 24.87
C LEU A 140 6.26 -15.94 24.07
N ILE A 141 6.32 -15.94 22.74
CA ILE A 141 5.55 -15.01 21.91
C ILE A 141 4.14 -15.58 21.68
N LYS A 142 3.15 -14.97 22.35
CA LYS A 142 1.72 -15.26 22.16
C LYS A 142 1.25 -14.56 20.88
N ASP A 143 0.80 -15.35 19.91
CA ASP A 143 0.13 -14.97 18.64
C ASP A 143 0.45 -15.96 17.50
N VAL A 144 1.34 -16.92 17.75
CA VAL A 144 1.77 -17.97 16.81
C VAL A 144 1.68 -19.33 17.49
N GLU A 145 1.27 -20.36 16.75
CA GLU A 145 1.36 -21.74 17.23
C GLU A 145 2.76 -22.27 16.92
N TRP A 146 3.59 -22.36 17.96
CA TRP A 146 4.98 -22.81 17.85
C TRP A 146 5.08 -24.33 17.89
N VAL A 147 5.77 -24.89 16.90
CA VAL A 147 6.12 -26.32 16.85
C VAL A 147 7.63 -26.44 16.99
N ARG A 148 8.08 -27.08 18.06
CA ARG A 148 9.51 -27.32 18.30
C ARG A 148 10.01 -28.44 17.38
N LEU A 149 11.10 -28.18 16.65
CA LEU A 149 11.79 -29.17 15.83
C LEU A 149 13.03 -29.68 16.58
N ASP A 150 12.94 -30.86 17.20
CA ASP A 150 14.08 -31.44 17.93
C ASP A 150 15.12 -32.08 17.00
N GLU A 151 14.72 -32.50 15.80
CA GLU A 151 15.56 -33.14 14.80
C GLU A 151 15.49 -32.39 13.45
N PRO A 152 16.53 -32.47 12.60
CA PRO A 152 16.54 -31.87 11.25
C PRO A 152 15.66 -32.66 10.27
N ALA A 153 14.40 -32.86 10.66
CA ALA A 153 13.38 -33.58 9.93
C ALA A 153 12.04 -32.87 10.12
N LEU A 154 11.20 -32.91 9.09
CA LEU A 154 9.82 -32.44 9.22
C LEU A 154 9.06 -33.36 10.19
N PRO A 155 8.18 -32.82 11.05
CA PRO A 155 7.44 -33.62 12.01
C PRO A 155 6.60 -34.68 11.28
N ASN A 156 6.88 -35.95 11.57
CA ASN A 156 6.19 -37.11 11.02
C ASN A 156 4.77 -37.20 11.61
N GLY A 157 3.82 -36.46 11.04
CA GLY A 157 2.44 -36.45 11.55
C GLY A 157 1.40 -35.73 10.68
N GLY A 158 1.71 -35.42 9.42
CA GLY A 158 0.78 -34.70 8.53
C GLY A 158 0.48 -33.25 8.95
N GLN A 159 1.19 -32.73 9.95
CA GLN A 159 1.10 -31.34 10.36
C GLN A 159 1.82 -30.45 9.34
N ARG A 160 1.05 -29.69 8.57
CA ARG A 160 1.61 -28.66 7.69
C ARG A 160 2.08 -27.49 8.55
N LEU A 161 3.37 -27.17 8.41
CA LEU A 161 3.97 -25.94 8.91
C LEU A 161 3.88 -24.89 7.80
N ASP A 162 3.55 -23.66 8.16
CA ASP A 162 3.48 -22.53 7.22
C ASP A 162 4.87 -21.94 6.95
N ALA A 163 5.77 -22.02 7.93
CA ALA A 163 7.15 -21.55 7.86
C ALA A 163 8.05 -22.24 8.90
N ILE A 164 9.37 -22.15 8.69
CA ILE A 164 10.38 -22.54 9.69
C ILE A 164 11.14 -21.29 10.14
N VAL A 165 11.40 -21.19 11.43
CA VAL A 165 12.13 -20.09 12.05
C VAL A 165 13.40 -20.62 12.70
N ALA A 166 14.54 -20.05 12.32
CA ALA A 166 15.84 -20.45 12.86
C ALA A 166 16.74 -19.24 13.11
N ASP A 167 17.67 -19.38 14.06
CA ASP A 167 18.78 -18.45 14.18
C ASP A 167 19.89 -18.85 13.19
N LEU A 168 19.79 -18.35 11.96
CA LEU A 168 20.73 -18.67 10.86
C LEU A 168 22.19 -18.28 11.16
N HIS A 169 22.42 -17.45 12.17
CA HIS A 169 23.76 -16.99 12.57
C HIS A 169 24.26 -17.67 13.84
N ALA A 170 23.51 -18.65 14.38
CA ALA A 170 23.93 -19.34 15.58
C ALA A 170 25.18 -20.21 15.28
N PRO A 171 26.28 -20.08 16.05
CA PRO A 171 27.46 -20.92 15.88
C PRO A 171 27.19 -22.40 16.19
N ALA A 172 26.11 -22.70 16.92
CA ALA A 172 25.65 -24.05 17.23
C ALA A 172 24.86 -24.72 16.08
N LEU A 173 24.71 -24.07 14.93
CA LEU A 173 23.99 -24.62 13.77
C LEU A 173 24.84 -25.66 13.04
N THR A 174 24.57 -26.94 13.28
CA THR A 174 25.28 -28.06 12.66
C THR A 174 25.04 -28.13 11.14
N ASN A 175 25.97 -28.72 10.38
CA ASN A 175 25.80 -28.95 8.92
C ASN A 175 24.51 -29.69 8.56
N ALA A 176 24.04 -30.62 9.41
CA ALA A 176 22.77 -31.31 9.21
C ALA A 176 21.56 -30.36 9.22
N TRP A 177 21.55 -29.38 10.13
CA TRP A 177 20.52 -28.34 10.20
C TRP A 177 20.58 -27.39 9.01
N GLN A 178 21.78 -27.00 8.58
CA GLN A 178 21.95 -26.16 7.39
C GLN A 178 21.40 -26.84 6.13
N LYS A 179 21.73 -28.13 5.94
CA LYS A 179 21.21 -28.92 4.82
C LYS A 179 19.69 -29.06 4.87
N PHE A 180 19.13 -29.37 6.04
CA PHE A 180 17.68 -29.44 6.24
C PHE A 180 16.97 -28.13 5.90
N LEU A 181 17.46 -26.99 6.40
CA LEU A 181 16.87 -25.69 6.10
C LEU A 181 16.97 -25.36 4.60
N ALA A 182 18.09 -25.66 3.96
CA ALA A 182 18.25 -25.51 2.52
C ALA A 182 17.25 -26.38 1.74
N ASP A 183 17.10 -27.66 2.10
CA ASP A 183 16.13 -28.56 1.49
C ASP A 183 14.69 -28.05 1.66
N CYS A 184 14.33 -27.53 2.84
CA CYS A 184 13.03 -26.90 3.07
C CYS A 184 12.80 -25.67 2.18
N THR A 185 13.81 -24.80 2.01
CA THR A 185 13.69 -23.65 1.10
C THR A 185 13.51 -24.07 -0.36
N LEU A 186 14.19 -25.14 -0.80
CA LEU A 186 14.04 -25.71 -2.13
C LEU A 186 12.65 -26.33 -2.35
N GLN A 187 12.00 -26.80 -1.28
CA GLN A 187 10.62 -27.29 -1.29
C GLN A 187 9.56 -26.18 -1.14
N HIS A 188 9.93 -24.91 -1.35
CA HIS A 188 9.05 -23.74 -1.19
C HIS A 188 8.49 -23.56 0.24
N MET A 189 9.17 -24.08 1.25
CA MET A 189 8.86 -23.77 2.64
C MET A 189 9.69 -22.56 3.09
N PRO A 190 9.08 -21.42 3.42
CA PRO A 190 9.82 -20.23 3.78
C PRO A 190 10.57 -20.45 5.10
N VAL A 191 11.87 -20.14 5.09
CA VAL A 191 12.73 -20.15 6.28
C VAL A 191 13.04 -18.70 6.66
N TYR A 192 12.57 -18.28 7.82
CA TYR A 192 12.81 -16.94 8.35
C TYR A 192 13.89 -16.93 9.42
N ASN A 193 14.65 -15.84 9.46
CA ASN A 193 15.53 -15.60 10.60
C ASN A 193 14.70 -15.18 11.80
N ILE A 194 15.06 -15.66 12.99
CA ILE A 194 14.43 -15.26 14.26
C ILE A 194 14.19 -13.75 14.38
N ARG A 195 15.17 -12.91 13.98
CA ARG A 195 15.06 -11.45 14.13
C ARG A 195 13.91 -10.87 13.32
N GLN A 196 13.69 -11.37 12.11
CA GLN A 196 12.61 -10.90 11.23
C GLN A 196 11.24 -11.23 11.84
N VAL A 197 11.12 -12.41 12.45
CA VAL A 197 9.87 -12.86 13.08
C VAL A 197 9.62 -12.12 14.39
N GLU A 198 10.64 -11.93 15.23
CA GLU A 198 10.54 -11.11 16.43
C GLU A 198 10.16 -9.66 16.09
N GLU A 199 10.77 -9.07 15.05
CA GLU A 199 10.44 -7.71 14.59
C GLU A 199 9.01 -7.60 14.07
N ALA A 200 8.56 -8.58 13.27
CA ALA A 200 7.20 -8.59 12.73
C ALA A 200 6.14 -8.78 13.84
N LEU A 201 6.40 -9.62 14.83
CA LEU A 201 5.45 -9.94 15.91
C LEU A 201 5.46 -8.89 17.03
N THR A 202 6.63 -8.35 17.38
CA THR A 202 6.75 -7.39 18.49
C THR A 202 6.75 -5.93 18.04
N GLY A 203 6.97 -5.67 16.75
CA GLY A 203 7.13 -4.33 16.20
C GLY A 203 8.41 -3.62 16.65
N ARG A 204 9.34 -4.30 17.33
CA ARG A 204 10.57 -3.72 17.87
C ARG A 204 11.80 -4.20 17.10
N VAL A 205 12.56 -3.26 16.54
CA VAL A 205 13.82 -3.53 15.85
C VAL A 205 14.98 -3.40 16.84
N LYS A 206 15.64 -4.51 17.19
CA LYS A 206 16.90 -4.45 17.96
C LYS A 206 18.08 -4.27 17.01
N ILE A 207 18.47 -3.01 16.78
CA ILE A 207 19.64 -2.68 15.94
C ILE A 207 20.91 -2.97 16.73
N HIS A 208 21.57 -4.08 16.44
CA HIS A 208 22.89 -4.42 17.01
C HIS A 208 24.04 -4.17 16.04
N HIS A 209 23.76 -4.21 14.72
CA HIS A 209 24.71 -3.92 13.66
C HIS A 209 23.93 -3.50 12.41
N MET A 210 24.31 -2.38 11.79
CA MET A 210 23.74 -1.96 10.51
C MET A 210 24.34 -2.83 9.40
N TYR A 211 23.57 -3.79 8.91
CA TYR A 211 23.96 -4.55 7.71
C TYR A 211 23.78 -3.65 6.47
N GLU A 212 24.75 -3.69 5.58
CA GLU A 212 24.83 -2.87 4.36
C GLU A 212 23.60 -3.01 3.44
N ASN A 213 22.89 -4.14 3.53
CA ASN A 213 21.67 -4.41 2.76
C ASN A 213 20.42 -3.65 3.25
N THR A 214 20.45 -3.01 4.43
CA THR A 214 19.31 -2.23 4.94
C THR A 214 19.29 -0.81 4.38
N LEU A 215 20.45 -0.24 4.06
CA LEU A 215 20.59 1.13 3.55
C LEU A 215 19.95 1.30 2.17
N GLY A 216 20.10 0.30 1.29
CA GLY A 216 19.44 0.28 -0.02
C GLY A 216 17.90 0.16 0.07
N SER A 217 17.37 -0.44 1.14
CA SER A 217 15.91 -0.60 1.34
C SER A 217 15.23 0.65 1.91
N LEU A 218 16.00 1.58 2.49
CA LEU A 218 15.51 2.88 2.95
C LEU A 218 15.29 3.85 1.78
N LEU A 219 15.93 3.59 0.63
CA LEU A 219 15.65 4.34 -0.58
C LEU A 219 14.27 3.91 -1.12
N PRO A 220 13.34 4.85 -1.32
CA PRO A 220 12.01 4.54 -1.81
C PRO A 220 12.11 3.83 -3.17
N ASN A 221 11.20 2.87 -3.40
CA ASN A 221 11.14 2.11 -4.66
C ASN A 221 11.17 3.09 -5.86
N PRO A 222 12.06 2.91 -6.85
CA PRO A 222 12.17 3.81 -7.99
C PRO A 222 10.86 3.96 -8.76
N THR A 223 10.02 2.92 -8.78
CA THR A 223 8.68 2.97 -9.38
C THR A 223 7.75 3.92 -8.62
N TYR A 224 7.80 3.90 -7.28
CA TYR A 224 7.04 4.82 -6.45
C TYR A 224 7.49 6.26 -6.67
N MET A 225 8.81 6.49 -6.77
CA MET A 225 9.38 7.81 -7.07
C MET A 225 8.92 8.33 -8.43
N ALA A 226 8.92 7.48 -9.47
CA ALA A 226 8.44 7.85 -10.80
C ALA A 226 6.94 8.20 -10.80
N ILE A 227 6.10 7.39 -10.15
CA ILE A 227 4.66 7.65 -10.05
C ILE A 227 4.40 8.95 -9.28
N LYS A 228 5.08 9.16 -8.14
CA LYS A 228 4.98 10.39 -7.34
C LYS A 228 5.33 11.62 -8.17
N TYR A 229 6.42 11.54 -8.93
CA TYR A 229 6.85 12.62 -9.81
C TYR A 229 5.79 12.99 -10.86
N VAL A 230 5.22 11.98 -11.54
CA VAL A 230 4.15 12.21 -12.53
C VAL A 230 2.91 12.84 -11.88
N LEU A 231 2.51 12.38 -10.69
CA LEU A 231 1.38 12.95 -9.95
C LEU A 231 1.64 14.40 -9.52
N GLU A 232 2.86 14.72 -9.06
CA GLU A 232 3.24 16.09 -8.70
C GLU A 232 3.18 17.01 -9.90
N VAL A 233 3.73 16.60 -11.05
CA VAL A 233 3.65 17.38 -12.29
C VAL A 233 2.21 17.59 -12.73
N ALA A 234 1.37 16.55 -12.71
CA ALA A 234 -0.04 16.65 -13.06
C ALA A 234 -0.80 17.60 -12.12
N LEU A 235 -0.54 17.52 -10.82
CA LEU A 235 -1.14 18.39 -9.81
C LEU A 235 -0.74 19.85 -10.03
N ILE A 236 0.54 20.12 -10.32
CA ILE A 236 1.03 21.46 -10.64
C ILE A 236 0.31 21.99 -11.88
N LEU A 237 0.24 21.23 -12.97
CA LEU A 237 -0.44 21.66 -14.20
C LEU A 237 -1.94 21.94 -13.98
N LEU A 238 -2.63 21.10 -13.19
CA LEU A 238 -4.06 21.27 -12.88
C LEU A 238 -4.33 22.46 -11.94
N SER A 239 -3.42 22.75 -11.02
CA SER A 239 -3.53 23.87 -10.06
C SER A 239 -3.03 25.20 -10.63
N LEU A 240 -2.17 25.17 -11.64
CA LEU A 240 -1.63 26.35 -12.34
C LEU A 240 -2.68 27.41 -12.70
N PRO A 241 -3.84 27.08 -13.32
CA PRO A 241 -4.86 28.08 -13.67
C PRO A 241 -5.53 28.75 -12.48
N ILE A 242 -5.45 28.15 -11.28
CA ILE A 242 -6.02 28.69 -10.04
C ILE A 242 -4.94 29.48 -9.27
N VAL A 243 -3.70 29.00 -9.26
CA VAL A 243 -2.58 29.62 -8.53
C VAL A 243 -2.10 30.89 -9.23
N LEU A 244 -2.01 30.90 -10.56
CA LEU A 244 -1.57 32.07 -11.33
C LEU A 244 -2.36 33.36 -11.03
N PRO A 245 -3.71 33.37 -11.01
CA PRO A 245 -4.47 34.58 -10.67
C PRO A 245 -4.47 34.92 -9.18
N CYS A 246 -4.16 33.97 -8.29
CA CYS A 246 -4.05 34.21 -6.85
C CYS A 246 -2.73 34.90 -6.47
N ILE A 247 -1.68 34.64 -7.25
CA ILE A 247 -0.43 35.41 -7.19
C ILE A 247 -0.67 36.70 -7.98
N ASP A 248 -1.22 37.74 -7.32
CA ASP A 248 -1.44 39.05 -7.93
C ASP A 248 -0.16 39.56 -8.61
N PRO A 249 -0.06 39.55 -9.96
CA PRO A 249 1.13 40.05 -10.65
C PRO A 249 1.27 41.58 -10.49
N LEU A 250 0.21 42.25 -10.02
CA LEU A 250 0.18 43.69 -9.82
C LEU A 250 0.94 44.17 -8.58
N ASN A 251 1.14 43.32 -7.55
CA ASN A 251 1.72 43.77 -6.27
C ASN A 251 3.19 43.32 -6.06
N SER A 252 3.75 42.51 -6.96
CA SER A 252 5.16 42.08 -6.91
C SER A 252 6.11 42.90 -7.78
N CYS A 253 5.59 43.77 -8.67
CA CYS A 253 6.43 44.60 -9.54
C CYS A 253 6.67 46.03 -9.01
N THR A 254 5.99 46.46 -7.96
CA THR A 254 6.17 47.78 -7.32
C THR A 254 6.71 47.61 -5.90
N GLY A 255 8.03 47.50 -5.74
CA GLY A 255 8.60 47.48 -4.39
C GLY A 255 9.97 46.84 -4.22
N VAL A 256 10.89 47.01 -5.17
CA VAL A 256 12.33 46.89 -4.88
C VAL A 256 13.02 48.11 -5.51
N ILE A 257 12.74 49.29 -4.97
CA ILE A 257 13.69 50.40 -5.05
C ILE A 257 14.74 50.05 -4.00
N VAL A 258 15.89 49.55 -4.43
CA VAL A 258 17.09 49.55 -3.60
C VAL A 258 17.43 51.02 -3.41
N GLU A 259 17.07 51.57 -2.26
CA GLU A 259 17.49 52.90 -1.84
C GLU A 259 19.01 52.83 -1.67
N GLY A 260 19.72 53.29 -2.71
CA GLY A 260 21.17 53.39 -2.70
C GLY A 260 21.56 54.32 -1.57
N ASN A 261 22.17 53.76 -0.52
CA ASN A 261 22.78 54.53 0.54
C ASN A 261 23.94 55.31 -0.09
N ASP A 262 23.74 56.60 -0.32
CA ASP A 262 24.79 57.55 -0.71
C ASP A 262 25.72 57.76 0.50
N ASP A 263 26.52 56.73 0.82
CA ASP A 263 27.65 56.87 1.73
C ASP A 263 28.79 57.53 0.97
N GLU A 264 28.79 58.86 1.10
CA GLU A 264 29.87 59.80 0.84
C GLU A 264 31.23 59.27 1.35
N TYR A 265 32.18 59.04 0.43
CA TYR A 265 33.60 58.93 0.78
C TYR A 265 34.49 59.75 -0.18
N PRO A 266 35.55 60.41 0.32
CA PRO A 266 36.15 61.56 -0.32
C PRO A 266 37.45 61.18 -1.02
N ASP A 267 37.47 61.15 -2.35
CA ASP A 267 38.70 61.49 -3.10
C ASP A 267 38.31 61.95 -4.51
N GLY A 268 38.40 63.26 -4.72
CA GLY A 268 38.10 63.92 -5.98
C GLY A 268 39.17 63.66 -7.04
N ARG A 269 39.16 62.49 -7.65
CA ARG A 269 39.99 62.20 -8.82
C ARG A 269 39.18 61.72 -10.02
N ARG A 270 38.77 62.70 -10.82
CA ARG A 270 38.51 62.55 -12.26
C ARG A 270 39.80 62.07 -12.94
N TYR A 271 39.79 60.87 -13.50
CA TYR A 271 40.76 60.53 -14.55
C TYR A 271 40.20 60.97 -15.89
N GLN A 272 40.86 61.97 -16.47
CA GLN A 272 40.67 62.42 -17.85
C GLN A 272 41.36 61.47 -18.84
N ALA A 273 40.69 61.35 -19.99
CA ALA A 273 41.21 61.31 -21.36
C ALA A 273 42.16 60.18 -21.78
N LEU A 274 41.72 59.42 -22.78
CA LEU A 274 42.48 59.23 -24.02
C LEU A 274 41.48 59.13 -25.19
N ASP A 275 41.17 60.29 -25.78
CA ASP A 275 40.68 60.39 -27.16
C ASP A 275 41.65 61.32 -27.89
N GLY A 276 42.35 60.77 -28.87
CA GLY A 276 43.40 61.45 -29.60
C GLY A 276 43.85 60.64 -30.81
N GLN A 277 43.56 61.21 -31.98
CA GLN A 277 43.99 60.88 -33.35
C GLN A 277 43.13 59.82 -34.06
N ALA A 278 42.47 60.13 -35.18
CA ALA A 278 42.73 61.21 -36.15
C ALA A 278 42.08 62.57 -35.85
#